data_AF-A0A6D0IMW6-F1
#
_entry.id   AF-A0A6D0IMW6-F1
#
_cell.length_a   1.000
_cell.length_b   1.000
_cell.length_c   1.000
_cell.angle_alpha   90.00
_cell.angle_beta   90.00
_cell.angle_gamma   90.00
#
_symmetry.space_group_name_H-M   'P 1'
#
loop_
_entity.id
_entity.type
_entity.pdbx_description
1 polymer ?
#
loop_
_entity_poly.entity_id
_entity_poly.type
_entity_poly.pdbx_seq_one_letter_code
_entity_poly.pdbx_strand_id
1 'polypeptide(L)'
;MAEESTDFPGVSRPQDMGGLGFWYKWNLGWMHDTLDYMKLDPVYRQYHHDKLTFGILYNYTENFVLPLSHDEVVHGKKSILDRMPGDAWQKFANLRAYYGWMWAFPGKKLLFMGNEFAQGREWNHDASLDWHLLEGGDNWHHGVQRLVRDLNLTYRHHKAMHELDFDPYGFEWLVVDDKERSVLIFVRRDKEGNEIIVASNF
;
A
#
# COMPACT_ATOMS: atom_id res chain seq x y z
N MET A 1 -13.76 -7.49 -10.18
CA MET A 1 -12.98 -7.45 -8.93
C MET A 1 -13.92 -7.83 -7.80
N ALA A 2 -13.45 -8.57 -6.82
CA ALA A 2 -14.23 -8.94 -5.64
C ALA A 2 -13.59 -8.36 -4.39
N GLU A 3 -14.43 -7.89 -3.49
CA GLU A 3 -14.10 -7.74 -2.08
C GLU A 3 -14.76 -8.91 -1.36
N GLU A 4 -13.94 -9.72 -0.71
CA GLU A 4 -14.38 -10.94 -0.04
C GLU A 4 -13.55 -11.06 1.23
N SER A 5 -14.22 -11.00 2.38
CA SER A 5 -13.63 -10.77 3.69
C SER A 5 -13.50 -12.04 4.54
N THR A 6 -13.78 -13.20 3.96
CA THR A 6 -13.47 -14.52 4.54
C THR A 6 -12.25 -15.11 3.83
N ASP A 7 -11.71 -16.20 4.35
CA ASP A 7 -10.62 -16.92 3.69
C ASP A 7 -11.14 -17.86 2.58
N PHE A 8 -12.19 -17.43 1.84
CA PHE A 8 -12.74 -18.24 0.76
C PHE A 8 -11.67 -18.41 -0.35
N PRO A 9 -11.30 -19.66 -0.70
CA PRO A 9 -10.24 -19.90 -1.67
C PRO A 9 -10.75 -19.80 -3.11
N GLY A 10 -9.88 -19.35 -4.02
CA GLY A 10 -10.15 -19.39 -5.46
C GLY A 10 -11.07 -18.27 -5.95
N VAL A 11 -11.19 -17.17 -5.22
CA VAL A 11 -12.06 -16.03 -5.61
C VAL A 11 -11.63 -15.49 -6.97
N SER A 12 -10.32 -15.36 -7.19
CA SER A 12 -9.75 -14.84 -8.42
C SER A 12 -9.18 -15.90 -9.36
N ARG A 13 -9.70 -17.14 -9.26
CA ARG A 13 -9.33 -18.26 -10.11
C ARG A 13 -10.42 -18.59 -11.14
N PRO A 14 -10.05 -19.17 -12.30
CA PRO A 14 -11.00 -19.62 -13.32
C PRO A 14 -12.04 -20.62 -12.78
N GLN A 15 -13.25 -20.56 -13.33
CA GLN A 15 -14.38 -21.41 -12.90
C GLN A 15 -14.18 -22.89 -13.23
N ASP A 16 -13.49 -23.19 -14.33
CA ASP A 16 -13.10 -24.55 -14.71
C ASP A 16 -12.08 -25.19 -13.74
N MET A 17 -11.40 -24.36 -12.94
CA MET A 17 -10.54 -24.79 -11.82
C MET A 17 -11.23 -24.73 -10.45
N GLY A 18 -12.55 -24.52 -10.41
CA GLY A 18 -13.33 -24.43 -9.17
C GLY A 18 -13.30 -23.05 -8.49
N GLY A 19 -12.81 -22.00 -9.16
CA GLY A 19 -12.83 -20.63 -8.67
C GLY A 19 -14.12 -19.87 -8.96
N LEU A 20 -14.26 -18.67 -8.39
CA LEU A 20 -15.44 -17.81 -8.60
C LEU A 20 -15.40 -17.02 -9.92
N GLY A 21 -14.26 -17.01 -10.61
CA GLY A 21 -14.11 -16.36 -11.93
C GLY A 21 -13.84 -14.86 -11.89
N PHE A 22 -13.58 -14.26 -10.71
CA PHE A 22 -13.09 -12.88 -10.69
C PHE A 22 -11.65 -12.81 -11.18
N TRP A 23 -11.24 -11.67 -11.73
CA TRP A 23 -9.84 -11.46 -12.08
C TRP A 23 -8.97 -11.03 -10.90
N TYR A 24 -9.57 -10.34 -9.92
CA TYR A 24 -8.86 -9.75 -8.78
C TYR A 24 -9.67 -9.87 -7.50
N LYS A 25 -8.96 -10.07 -6.37
CA LYS A 25 -9.47 -10.00 -5.00
C LYS A 25 -8.80 -8.84 -4.25
N TRP A 26 -9.54 -8.12 -3.41
CA TRP A 26 -8.93 -7.16 -2.47
C TRP A 26 -8.13 -7.88 -1.39
N ASN A 27 -6.90 -7.42 -1.14
CA ASN A 27 -6.06 -7.94 -0.07
C ASN A 27 -6.37 -7.21 1.25
N LEU A 28 -7.49 -7.60 1.89
CA LEU A 28 -7.92 -7.00 3.14
C LEU A 28 -6.98 -7.32 4.31
N GLY A 29 -6.31 -8.48 4.28
CA GLY A 29 -5.30 -8.85 5.26
C GLY A 29 -4.11 -7.88 5.23
N TRP A 30 -3.52 -7.69 4.04
CA TRP A 30 -2.45 -6.69 3.84
C TRP A 30 -2.89 -5.28 4.24
N MET A 31 -4.12 -4.89 3.90
CA MET A 31 -4.65 -3.57 4.24
C MET A 31 -4.70 -3.37 5.76
N HIS A 32 -5.28 -4.31 6.51
CA HIS A 32 -5.35 -4.24 7.97
C HIS A 32 -3.97 -4.26 8.62
N ASP A 33 -3.12 -5.21 8.23
CA ASP A 33 -1.80 -5.37 8.83
C ASP A 33 -0.92 -4.13 8.62
N THR A 34 -0.87 -3.62 7.39
CA THR A 34 -0.03 -2.45 7.10
C THR A 34 -0.59 -1.17 7.71
N LEU A 35 -1.91 -0.96 7.74
CA LEU A 35 -2.50 0.20 8.42
C LEU A 35 -2.30 0.14 9.93
N ASP A 36 -2.36 -1.04 10.55
CA ASP A 36 -2.07 -1.20 11.97
C ASP A 36 -0.60 -0.98 12.27
N TYR A 37 0.30 -1.47 11.43
CA TYR A 37 1.74 -1.21 11.56
C TYR A 37 2.04 0.29 11.51
N MET A 38 1.47 1.00 10.53
CA MET A 38 1.74 2.42 10.34
C MET A 38 1.21 3.31 11.47
N LYS A 39 0.20 2.86 12.24
CA LYS A 39 -0.31 3.55 13.44
C LYS A 39 0.64 3.48 14.64
N LEU A 40 1.54 2.49 14.67
CA LEU A 40 2.45 2.32 15.79
C LEU A 40 3.51 3.41 15.79
N ASP A 41 3.81 3.95 16.98
CA ASP A 41 5.02 4.75 17.20
C ASP A 41 6.23 3.95 16.69
N PRO A 42 7.16 4.58 15.94
CA PRO A 42 8.33 3.89 15.38
C PRO A 42 9.09 3.01 16.38
N VAL A 43 9.16 3.40 17.66
CA VAL A 43 9.87 2.60 18.68
C VAL A 43 9.24 1.21 18.91
N TYR A 44 7.95 1.06 18.64
CA TYR A 44 7.22 -0.20 18.83
C TYR A 44 7.14 -1.07 17.56
N ARG A 45 7.52 -0.53 16.39
CA ARG A 45 7.43 -1.25 15.10
C ARG A 45 8.26 -2.52 15.06
N GLN A 46 9.37 -2.56 15.80
CA GLN A 46 10.23 -3.75 15.93
C GLN A 46 9.49 -4.99 16.46
N TYR A 47 8.43 -4.80 17.25
CA TYR A 47 7.63 -5.89 17.83
C TYR A 47 6.52 -6.40 16.90
N HIS A 48 6.31 -5.70 15.79
CA HIS A 48 5.21 -5.95 14.84
C HIS A 48 5.71 -6.00 13.39
N HIS A 49 7.00 -6.32 13.19
CA HIS A 49 7.62 -6.38 11.87
C HIS A 49 6.94 -7.40 10.93
N ASP A 50 6.31 -8.43 11.53
CA ASP A 50 5.49 -9.42 10.84
C ASP A 50 4.32 -8.80 10.07
N LYS A 51 3.77 -7.66 10.51
CA LYS A 51 2.67 -6.98 9.80
C LYS A 51 3.05 -6.50 8.40
N LEU A 52 4.33 -6.25 8.13
CA LEU A 52 4.80 -5.91 6.79
C LEU A 52 5.25 -7.12 5.97
N THR A 53 5.60 -8.24 6.62
CA THR A 53 6.16 -9.41 5.94
C THR A 53 5.15 -10.52 5.70
N PHE A 54 4.11 -10.65 6.54
CA PHE A 54 3.15 -11.76 6.48
C PHE A 54 2.34 -11.78 5.16
N GLY A 55 2.00 -10.60 4.63
CA GLY A 55 1.21 -10.47 3.40
C GLY A 55 1.79 -11.22 2.20
N ILE A 56 3.12 -11.34 2.10
CA ILE A 56 3.76 -11.99 0.95
C ILE A 56 3.58 -13.52 0.96
N LEU A 57 3.40 -14.12 2.14
CA LEU A 57 3.30 -15.57 2.30
C LEU A 57 2.11 -16.16 1.56
N TYR A 58 1.02 -15.39 1.46
CA TYR A 58 -0.18 -15.77 0.74
C TYR A 58 -0.43 -14.93 -0.51
N ASN A 59 0.41 -13.95 -0.85
CA ASN A 59 0.14 -13.02 -1.95
C ASN A 59 -0.08 -13.71 -3.32
N TYR A 60 0.42 -14.94 -3.50
CA TYR A 60 0.28 -15.69 -4.75
C TYR A 60 -0.91 -16.65 -4.77
N THR A 61 -1.70 -16.74 -3.70
CA THR A 61 -2.92 -17.56 -3.66
C THR A 61 -4.04 -16.97 -4.49
N GLU A 62 -4.04 -15.65 -4.67
CA GLU A 62 -5.01 -14.87 -5.44
C GLU A 62 -4.30 -13.76 -6.23
N ASN A 63 -4.98 -13.20 -7.22
CA ASN A 63 -4.54 -12.00 -7.93
C ASN A 63 -4.96 -10.77 -7.12
N PHE A 64 -4.10 -10.33 -6.21
CA PHE A 64 -4.46 -9.27 -5.28
C PHE A 64 -4.42 -7.84 -5.84
N VAL A 65 -5.36 -7.02 -5.38
CA VAL A 65 -5.31 -5.56 -5.36
C VAL A 65 -5.11 -5.13 -3.92
N LEU A 66 -4.21 -4.18 -3.69
CA LEU A 66 -3.91 -3.56 -2.41
C LEU A 66 -4.80 -2.33 -2.24
N PRO A 67 -5.85 -2.39 -1.40
CA PRO A 67 -6.83 -1.31 -1.30
C PRO A 67 -6.55 -0.39 -0.13
N LEU A 68 -6.55 0.91 -0.39
CA LEU A 68 -6.84 1.97 0.59
C LEU A 68 -8.11 2.67 0.13
N SER A 69 -9.25 2.04 0.42
CA SER A 69 -10.57 2.43 -0.07
C SER A 69 -11.24 3.52 0.80
N HIS A 70 -12.43 3.93 0.40
CA HIS A 70 -13.26 4.87 1.14
C HIS A 70 -13.62 4.40 2.55
N ASP A 71 -13.85 3.11 2.75
CA ASP A 71 -14.21 2.52 4.05
C ASP A 71 -13.12 2.69 5.09
N GLU A 72 -11.87 2.94 4.67
CA GLU A 72 -10.74 3.16 5.54
C GLU A 72 -10.54 4.61 5.97
N VAL A 73 -11.38 5.54 5.51
CA VAL A 73 -11.23 6.96 5.85
C VAL A 73 -12.53 7.59 6.34
N VAL A 74 -13.38 6.79 6.99
CA VAL A 74 -14.70 7.17 7.52
C VAL A 74 -14.95 6.56 8.91
N HIS A 75 -16.08 6.94 9.51
CA HIS A 75 -16.63 6.30 10.72
C HIS A 75 -15.68 6.27 11.92
N GLY A 76 -14.89 7.33 12.12
CA GLY A 76 -13.96 7.45 13.25
C GLY A 76 -12.62 6.74 13.03
N LYS A 77 -12.39 6.15 11.85
CA LYS A 77 -11.13 5.47 11.49
C LYS A 77 -9.99 6.45 11.13
N LYS A 78 -10.27 7.76 11.06
CA LYS A 78 -9.38 8.85 10.62
C LYS A 78 -8.97 8.75 9.14
N SER A 79 -8.43 9.84 8.60
CA SER A 79 -7.71 9.79 7.33
C SER A 79 -6.42 8.96 7.46
N ILE A 80 -5.83 8.54 6.34
CA ILE A 80 -4.56 7.81 6.36
C ILE A 80 -3.44 8.68 6.97
N LEU A 81 -3.45 10.00 6.73
CA LEU A 81 -2.49 10.94 7.33
C LEU A 81 -2.62 10.96 8.86
N ASP A 82 -3.84 11.04 9.38
CA ASP A 82 -4.08 11.16 10.83
C ASP A 82 -4.00 9.83 11.60
N ARG A 83 -3.83 8.71 10.89
CA ARG A 83 -3.39 7.44 11.47
C ARG A 83 -1.90 7.43 11.79
N MET A 84 -1.09 8.26 11.12
CA MET A 84 0.37 8.26 11.31
C MET A 84 0.76 8.89 12.67
N PRO A 85 1.77 8.35 13.37
CA PRO A 85 2.24 8.88 14.64
C PRO A 85 3.14 10.11 14.45
N GLY A 86 3.40 10.79 15.57
CA GLY A 86 4.39 11.85 15.66
C GLY A 86 3.86 13.24 15.31
N ASP A 87 4.79 14.18 15.18
CA ASP A 87 4.50 15.53 14.72
C ASP A 87 4.08 15.54 13.24
N ALA A 88 3.68 16.71 12.75
CA ALA A 88 3.18 16.81 11.39
C ALA A 88 4.24 16.43 10.35
N TRP A 89 5.52 16.79 10.54
CA TRP A 89 6.59 16.36 9.62
C TRP A 89 6.69 14.83 9.57
N GLN A 90 6.65 14.17 10.74
CA GLN A 90 6.68 12.72 10.86
C GLN A 90 5.44 12.07 10.23
N LYS A 91 4.24 12.63 10.41
CA LYS A 91 3.01 12.14 9.78
C LYS A 91 3.12 12.10 8.26
N PHE A 92 3.54 13.21 7.65
CA PHE A 92 3.73 13.29 6.21
C PHE A 92 4.87 12.37 5.73
N ALA A 93 5.95 12.22 6.50
CA ALA A 93 7.04 11.29 6.16
C ALA A 93 6.57 9.84 6.18
N ASN A 94 5.83 9.42 7.22
CA ASN A 94 5.25 8.09 7.32
C ASN A 94 4.29 7.79 6.17
N LEU A 95 3.42 8.75 5.82
CA LEU A 95 2.50 8.59 4.69
C LEU A 95 3.25 8.35 3.37
N ARG A 96 4.31 9.13 3.12
CA ARG A 96 5.14 8.97 1.91
C ARG A 96 5.87 7.62 1.90
N ALA A 97 6.42 7.19 3.03
CA ALA A 97 7.06 5.87 3.15
C ALA A 97 6.05 4.75 2.89
N TYR A 98 4.84 4.86 3.44
CA TYR A 98 3.78 3.88 3.25
C TYR A 98 3.29 3.80 1.80
N TYR A 99 3.19 4.92 1.09
CA TYR A 99 2.85 4.89 -0.34
C TYR A 99 3.98 4.32 -1.19
N GLY A 100 5.24 4.61 -0.87
CA GLY A 100 6.38 3.94 -1.50
C GLY A 100 6.30 2.42 -1.35
N TRP A 101 6.01 1.95 -0.13
CA TRP A 101 5.78 0.54 0.17
C TRP A 101 4.61 -0.06 -0.63
N MET A 102 3.44 0.57 -0.57
CA MET A 102 2.24 0.11 -1.28
C MET A 102 2.49 -0.01 -2.79
N TRP A 103 3.16 0.96 -3.41
CA TRP A 103 3.45 0.91 -4.84
C TRP A 103 4.45 -0.19 -5.21
N ALA A 104 5.40 -0.45 -4.31
CA ALA A 104 6.45 -1.44 -4.53
C ALA A 104 6.06 -2.88 -4.18
N PHE A 105 5.16 -3.09 -3.22
CA PHE A 105 4.68 -4.42 -2.82
C PHE A 105 3.96 -5.12 -3.98
N PRO A 106 4.09 -6.44 -4.19
CA PRO A 106 3.37 -7.12 -5.28
C PRO A 106 1.85 -6.99 -5.19
N GLY A 107 1.19 -6.76 -6.33
CA GLY A 107 -0.27 -6.61 -6.44
C GLY A 107 -0.70 -5.26 -7.02
N LYS A 108 -1.93 -5.17 -7.52
CA LYS A 108 -2.43 -3.91 -8.15
C LYS A 108 -2.79 -2.87 -7.09
N LYS A 109 -2.88 -1.59 -7.47
CA LYS A 109 -3.02 -0.47 -6.53
C LYS A 109 -4.42 0.13 -6.58
N LEU A 110 -5.00 0.43 -5.42
CA LEU A 110 -6.23 1.21 -5.31
C LEU A 110 -6.09 2.22 -4.17
N LEU A 111 -6.16 3.50 -4.51
CA LEU A 111 -6.10 4.62 -3.57
C LEU A 111 -7.35 5.49 -3.74
N PHE A 112 -8.12 5.67 -2.67
CA PHE A 112 -9.32 6.49 -2.68
C PHE A 112 -9.00 8.00 -2.76
N MET A 113 -9.89 8.77 -3.38
CA MET A 113 -9.72 10.22 -3.56
C MET A 113 -9.52 10.96 -2.22
N GLY A 114 -8.73 12.03 -2.23
CA GLY A 114 -8.33 12.77 -1.04
C GLY A 114 -7.03 12.24 -0.41
N ASN A 115 -6.78 10.94 -0.52
CA ASN A 115 -5.56 10.33 0.01
C ASN A 115 -4.31 10.76 -0.78
N GLU A 116 -4.45 11.03 -2.08
CA GLU A 116 -3.35 11.41 -2.96
C GLU A 116 -2.71 12.76 -2.64
N PHE A 117 -3.40 13.63 -1.89
CA PHE A 117 -2.85 14.88 -1.39
C PHE A 117 -2.90 14.97 0.15
N ALA A 118 -3.06 13.83 0.82
CA ALA A 118 -3.07 13.71 2.26
C ALA A 118 -4.14 14.60 2.93
N GLN A 119 -5.40 14.46 2.52
CA GLN A 119 -6.51 15.08 3.23
C GLN A 119 -6.48 14.68 4.72
N GLY A 120 -6.55 15.66 5.61
CA GLY A 120 -6.49 15.43 7.06
C GLY A 120 -7.82 14.88 7.60
N ARG A 121 -8.94 15.48 7.21
CA ARG A 121 -10.27 15.08 7.70
C ARG A 121 -10.72 13.75 7.08
N GLU A 122 -11.52 13.01 7.82
CA GLU A 122 -12.27 11.87 7.26
C GLU A 122 -13.09 12.31 6.05
N TRP A 123 -13.28 11.38 5.12
CA TRP A 123 -14.14 11.62 3.97
C TRP A 123 -15.58 11.84 4.44
N ASN A 124 -16.20 12.89 3.91
CA ASN A 124 -17.60 13.20 4.14
C ASN A 124 -18.29 13.28 2.77
N HIS A 125 -19.26 12.40 2.55
CA HIS A 125 -20.03 12.36 1.29
C HIS A 125 -20.90 13.61 1.07
N ASP A 126 -21.24 14.35 2.13
CA ASP A 126 -22.02 15.59 2.07
C ASP A 126 -21.16 16.83 1.77
N ALA A 127 -19.83 16.69 1.69
CA ALA A 127 -18.90 17.79 1.47
C ALA A 127 -17.92 17.49 0.33
N SER A 128 -17.41 18.55 -0.31
CA SER A 128 -16.29 18.40 -1.23
C SER A 128 -15.03 17.97 -0.48
N LEU A 129 -14.08 17.38 -1.20
CA LEU A 129 -12.73 17.17 -0.69
C LEU A 129 -12.07 18.52 -0.31
N ASP A 130 -11.05 18.44 0.53
CA ASP A 130 -10.31 19.59 1.06
C ASP A 130 -9.34 20.19 0.05
N TRP A 131 -9.85 20.62 -1.11
CA TRP A 131 -9.04 21.19 -2.21
C TRP A 131 -8.24 22.43 -1.80
N HIS A 132 -8.72 23.18 -0.79
CA HIS A 132 -8.01 24.32 -0.22
C HIS A 132 -6.62 23.98 0.33
N LEU A 133 -6.33 22.71 0.65
CA LEU A 133 -5.01 22.24 1.07
C LEU A 133 -3.95 22.36 -0.05
N LEU A 134 -4.40 22.45 -1.30
CA LEU A 134 -3.60 22.64 -2.50
C LEU A 134 -3.68 24.08 -3.04
N GLU A 135 -4.29 25.00 -2.30
CA GLU A 135 -4.27 26.42 -2.65
C GLU A 135 -3.00 27.10 -2.11
N GLY A 136 -2.50 28.09 -2.85
CA GLY A 136 -1.34 28.88 -2.46
C GLY A 136 0.01 28.28 -2.86
N GLY A 137 1.02 28.44 -2.00
CA GLY A 137 2.40 28.03 -2.25
C GLY A 137 2.67 26.55 -1.94
N ASP A 138 3.85 26.08 -2.34
CA ASP A 138 4.27 24.69 -2.11
C ASP A 138 4.28 24.33 -0.62
N ASN A 139 3.67 23.19 -0.29
CA ASN A 139 3.47 22.72 1.08
C ASN A 139 3.53 21.18 1.14
N TRP A 140 3.29 20.59 2.31
CA TRP A 140 3.37 19.12 2.47
C TRP A 140 2.32 18.34 1.66
N HIS A 141 1.13 18.89 1.44
CA HIS A 141 0.07 18.27 0.63
C HIS A 141 0.49 18.20 -0.85
N HIS A 142 1.05 19.29 -1.38
CA HIS A 142 1.66 19.30 -2.71
C HIS A 142 2.80 18.27 -2.82
N GLY A 143 3.59 18.09 -1.76
CA GLY A 143 4.64 17.08 -1.69
C GLY A 143 4.11 15.64 -1.83
N VAL A 144 2.98 15.32 -1.17
CA VAL A 144 2.35 13.99 -1.29
C VAL A 144 1.74 13.81 -2.68
N GLN A 145 1.08 14.83 -3.23
CA GLN A 145 0.51 14.79 -4.57
C GLN A 145 1.59 14.54 -5.64
N ARG A 146 2.74 15.21 -5.53
CA ARG A 146 3.90 14.96 -6.40
C ARG A 146 4.43 13.55 -6.23
N LEU A 147 4.56 13.06 -4.99
CA LEU A 147 4.98 11.69 -4.76
C LEU A 147 4.05 10.69 -5.45
N VAL A 148 2.73 10.81 -5.30
CA VAL A 148 1.77 9.88 -5.92
C VAL A 148 1.85 9.95 -7.45
N ARG A 149 2.02 11.15 -8.02
CA ARG A 149 2.29 11.31 -9.46
C ARG A 149 3.57 10.56 -9.88
N ASP A 150 4.66 10.77 -9.16
CA ASP A 150 5.97 10.21 -9.51
C ASP A 150 6.03 8.69 -9.28
N LEU A 151 5.32 8.17 -8.27
CA LEU A 151 5.09 6.74 -8.05
C LEU A 151 4.29 6.13 -9.20
N ASN A 152 3.24 6.79 -9.68
CA ASN A 152 2.47 6.33 -10.83
C ASN A 152 3.28 6.32 -12.13
N LEU A 153 4.12 7.34 -12.35
CA LEU A 153 5.03 7.37 -13.49
C LEU A 153 6.06 6.23 -13.42
N THR A 154 6.69 6.05 -12.26
CA THR A 154 7.64 4.96 -11.98
C THR A 154 6.99 3.59 -12.21
N TYR A 155 5.80 3.36 -11.64
CA TYR A 155 5.07 2.09 -11.76
C TYR A 155 4.74 1.75 -13.22
N ARG A 156 4.35 2.74 -14.02
CA ARG A 156 4.04 2.55 -15.44
C ARG A 156 5.28 2.36 -16.30
N HIS A 157 6.37 3.04 -15.96
CA HIS A 157 7.60 3.02 -16.75
C HIS A 157 8.36 1.69 -16.57
N HIS A 158 8.39 1.15 -15.36
CA HIS A 158 9.16 -0.04 -15.04
C HIS A 158 8.29 -1.29 -14.94
N LYS A 159 8.45 -2.22 -15.90
CA LYS A 159 7.74 -3.51 -15.93
C LYS A 159 7.92 -4.32 -14.64
N ALA A 160 9.10 -4.27 -14.02
CA ALA A 160 9.40 -4.99 -12.79
C ALA A 160 8.41 -4.67 -11.66
N MET A 161 7.82 -3.48 -11.67
CA MET A 161 6.86 -3.05 -10.64
C MET A 161 5.47 -3.71 -10.79
N HIS A 162 5.14 -4.31 -11.94
CA HIS A 162 3.76 -4.73 -12.23
C HIS A 162 3.57 -5.98 -13.10
N GLU A 163 4.57 -6.40 -13.88
CA GLU A 163 4.43 -7.49 -14.84
C GLU A 163 4.25 -8.85 -14.15
N LEU A 164 4.96 -9.06 -13.04
CA LEU A 164 5.01 -10.32 -12.28
C LEU A 164 4.37 -10.19 -10.89
N ASP A 165 3.36 -9.33 -10.73
CA ASP A 165 2.65 -9.14 -9.44
C ASP A 165 2.06 -10.45 -8.86
N PHE A 166 1.78 -11.44 -9.71
CA PHE A 166 1.12 -12.70 -9.34
C PHE A 166 2.00 -13.93 -9.57
N ASP A 167 3.29 -13.71 -9.81
CA ASP A 167 4.29 -14.77 -9.98
C ASP A 167 5.35 -14.62 -8.88
N PRO A 168 5.64 -15.67 -8.09
CA PRO A 168 6.68 -15.63 -7.07
C PRO A 168 8.05 -15.19 -7.58
N TYR A 169 8.37 -15.41 -8.86
CA TYR A 169 9.63 -14.94 -9.45
C TYR A 169 9.77 -13.41 -9.44
N GLY A 170 8.66 -12.68 -9.42
CA GLY A 170 8.60 -11.23 -9.45
C GLY A 170 9.04 -10.53 -8.17
N PHE A 171 9.36 -11.27 -7.09
CA PHE A 171 9.71 -10.73 -5.78
C PHE A 171 10.71 -11.60 -5.04
N GLU A 172 11.68 -10.98 -4.36
CA GLU A 172 12.56 -11.67 -3.42
C GLU A 172 13.00 -10.73 -2.30
N TRP A 173 12.97 -11.21 -1.05
CA TRP A 173 13.53 -10.48 0.08
C TRP A 173 15.05 -10.44 0.01
N LEU A 174 15.62 -9.25 0.19
CA LEU A 174 17.06 -9.05 0.39
C LEU A 174 17.38 -8.82 1.87
N VAL A 175 16.49 -8.12 2.58
CA VAL A 175 16.52 -7.92 4.04
C VAL A 175 15.09 -7.96 4.55
N VAL A 176 14.78 -8.92 5.43
CA VAL A 176 13.41 -9.16 5.97
C VAL A 176 13.39 -9.23 7.49
N ASP A 177 14.55 -9.27 8.15
CA ASP A 177 14.72 -9.54 9.57
C ASP A 177 15.36 -8.38 10.35
N ASP A 178 15.66 -7.24 9.71
CA ASP A 178 16.15 -6.01 10.37
C ASP A 178 15.03 -5.24 11.10
N LYS A 179 14.34 -5.96 11.98
CA LYS A 179 13.21 -5.46 12.78
C LYS A 179 13.62 -4.38 13.78
N GLU A 180 14.85 -4.45 14.31
CA GLU A 180 15.36 -3.48 15.30
C GLU A 180 15.46 -2.08 14.70
N ARG A 181 15.70 -1.98 13.39
CA ARG A 181 15.73 -0.72 12.64
C ARG A 181 14.51 -0.50 11.78
N SER A 182 13.56 -1.45 11.76
CA SER A 182 12.37 -1.44 10.91
C SER A 182 12.71 -1.21 9.43
N VAL A 183 13.78 -1.88 8.96
CA VAL A 183 14.25 -1.81 7.58
C VAL A 183 13.81 -3.06 6.83
N LEU A 184 13.20 -2.86 5.65
CA LEU A 184 12.87 -3.94 4.72
C LEU A 184 13.44 -3.61 3.35
N ILE A 185 14.10 -4.60 2.75
CA ILE A 185 14.67 -4.50 1.40
C ILE A 185 14.25 -5.72 0.59
N PHE A 186 13.73 -5.49 -0.60
CA PHE A 186 13.39 -6.55 -1.54
C PHE A 186 13.68 -6.11 -2.97
N VAL A 187 13.73 -7.08 -3.87
CA VAL A 187 13.85 -6.85 -5.30
C VAL A 187 12.54 -7.22 -6.00
N ARG A 188 12.17 -6.40 -6.99
CA ARG A 188 11.10 -6.66 -7.95
C ARG A 188 11.70 -7.00 -9.31
N ARG A 189 11.13 -7.98 -10.01
CA ARG A 189 11.63 -8.46 -11.31
C ARG A 189 10.58 -8.43 -12.40
N ASP A 190 11.02 -8.25 -13.64
CA ASP A 190 10.21 -8.48 -14.84
C ASP A 190 10.63 -9.78 -15.54
N LYS A 191 9.94 -10.13 -16.64
CA LYS A 191 10.20 -11.37 -17.41
C LYS A 191 11.53 -11.34 -18.17
N GLU A 192 12.09 -10.16 -18.39
CA GLU A 192 13.37 -9.97 -19.07
C GLU A 192 14.54 -10.03 -18.08
N GLY A 193 14.25 -10.13 -16.78
CA GLY A 193 15.23 -10.16 -15.71
C GLY A 193 15.69 -8.79 -15.23
N ASN A 194 15.02 -7.70 -15.65
CA ASN A 194 15.33 -6.38 -15.11
C ASN A 194 14.84 -6.27 -13.67
N GLU A 195 15.64 -5.62 -12.82
CA GLU A 195 15.42 -5.56 -11.38
C GLU A 195 15.22 -4.13 -10.87
N ILE A 196 14.37 -3.99 -9.85
CA ILE A 196 14.27 -2.80 -9.01
C ILE A 196 14.45 -3.21 -7.57
N ILE A 197 15.45 -2.64 -6.91
CA ILE A 197 15.63 -2.79 -5.46
C ILE A 197 14.81 -1.72 -4.75
N VAL A 198 14.02 -2.16 -3.79
CA VAL A 198 13.17 -1.33 -2.96
C VAL A 198 13.71 -1.40 -1.55
N ALA A 199 13.99 -0.24 -0.94
CA ALA A 199 14.44 -0.13 0.44
C ALA A 199 13.48 0.78 1.20
N SER A 200 12.90 0.28 2.29
CA SER A 200 11.98 1.00 3.16
C SER A 200 12.52 1.03 4.58
N ASN A 201 12.46 2.19 5.22
CA ASN A 201 12.85 2.40 6.61
C ASN A 201 11.68 3.08 7.32
N PHE A 202 11.15 2.42 8.35
CA PHE A 202 9.91 2.82 9.03
C PHE A 202 10.14 3.26 10.48
#